data_AF-A0A6L4AC48-F1
#
_entry.id   AF-A0A6L4AC48-F1
#
_cell.length_a   1.000
_cell.length_b   1.000
_cell.length_c   1.000
_cell.angle_alpha   90.00
_cell.angle_beta   90.00
_cell.angle_gamma   90.00
#
_symmetry.space_group_name_H-M   'P 1'
#
loop_
_entity.id
_entity.type
_entity.pdbx_description
1 polymer ?
#
loop_
_entity_poly.entity_id
_entity_poly.type
_entity_poly.pdbx_seq_one_letter_code
_entity_poly.pdbx_strand_id
1 'polypeptide(L)'
;MSISLRYEDPETFRLICKLCRKYHAYPGEDEDSKNFFYNLLSEYKGPLDRKSLTTYLDAEMAKAFIAYKKRPRWIQSGDWPFHNGKPMIFVGQIDIPGEVGGFHDDTSFYLFRPQGPFSDDECVVIVQQY
;
A
#
# COMPACT_ATOMS: atom_id res chain seq x y z
N MET A 1 14.02 20.79 11.77
CA MET A 1 12.74 21.24 11.16
C MET A 1 11.62 20.51 11.86
N SER A 2 10.62 21.25 12.34
CA SER A 2 9.38 20.68 12.88
C SER A 2 8.56 20.09 11.73
N ILE A 3 7.96 18.91 11.91
CA ILE A 3 7.11 18.24 10.91
C ILE A 3 5.64 18.32 11.32
N SER A 4 4.74 18.46 10.33
CA SER A 4 3.29 18.44 10.55
C SER A 4 2.78 17.00 10.73
N LEU A 5 1.63 16.84 11.38
CA LEU A 5 0.90 15.56 11.43
C LEU A 5 -0.36 15.59 10.55
N ARG A 6 -0.42 16.52 9.59
CA ARG A 6 -1.51 16.59 8.61
C ARG A 6 -1.12 15.81 7.37
N TYR A 7 -2.02 14.96 6.87
CA TYR A 7 -1.74 14.17 5.67
C TYR A 7 -1.53 15.04 4.44
N GLU A 8 -2.25 16.16 4.36
CA GLU A 8 -2.22 17.13 3.26
C GLU A 8 -1.00 18.05 3.30
N ASP A 9 -0.23 18.03 4.40
CA ASP A 9 1.04 18.74 4.46
C ASP A 9 2.02 18.14 3.44
N PRO A 10 2.58 18.93 2.50
CA PRO A 10 3.41 18.39 1.42
C PRO A 10 4.64 17.61 1.88
N GLU A 11 5.26 18.01 3.00
CA GLU A 11 6.43 17.31 3.53
C GLU A 11 6.06 15.96 4.16
N THR A 12 4.92 15.94 4.87
CA THR A 12 4.35 14.73 5.46
C THR A 12 3.90 13.75 4.38
N PHE A 13 3.18 14.23 3.36
CA PHE A 13 2.77 13.43 2.22
C PHE A 13 3.97 12.84 1.46
N ARG A 14 5.02 13.65 1.21
CA ARG A 14 6.26 13.17 0.57
C ARG A 14 6.95 12.09 1.42
N LEU A 15 6.96 12.22 2.74
CA LEU A 15 7.51 11.22 3.64
C LEU A 15 6.72 9.91 3.55
N ILE A 16 5.39 9.98 3.60
CA ILE A 16 4.49 8.83 3.44
C ILE A 16 4.75 8.15 2.09
N CYS A 17 4.73 8.88 0.98
CA CYS A 17 5.02 8.34 -0.35
C CYS A 17 6.39 7.64 -0.41
N LYS A 18 7.43 8.23 0.21
CA LYS A 18 8.76 7.62 0.29
C LYS A 18 8.73 6.30 1.06
N LEU A 19 8.01 6.23 2.17
CA LEU A 19 7.90 5.02 2.98
C LEU A 19 7.04 3.96 2.30
N CYS A 20 5.90 4.30 1.71
CA CYS A 20 5.06 3.36 0.96
C CYS A 20 5.84 2.65 -0.16
N ARG A 21 6.73 3.38 -0.87
CA ARG A 21 7.60 2.78 -1.89
C ARG A 21 8.49 1.67 -1.36
N LYS A 22 8.99 1.77 -0.11
CA LYS A 22 9.74 0.69 0.55
C LYS A 22 8.91 -0.58 0.62
N TYR A 23 7.59 -0.46 0.79
CA TYR A 23 6.61 -1.55 0.88
C TYR A 23 5.98 -1.93 -0.45
N HIS A 24 6.45 -1.38 -1.58
CA HIS A 24 5.87 -1.59 -2.91
C HIS A 24 4.40 -1.18 -2.94
N ALA A 25 4.06 -0.10 -2.24
CA ALA A 25 2.74 0.49 -2.20
C ALA A 25 2.83 1.98 -2.57
N TYR A 26 1.67 2.56 -2.82
CA TYR A 26 1.48 4.00 -2.94
C TYR A 26 0.25 4.40 -2.12
N PRO A 27 0.19 5.62 -1.55
CA PRO A 27 -1.05 6.12 -0.98
C PRO A 27 -2.11 6.22 -2.08
N GLY A 28 -3.12 5.35 -2.02
CA GLY A 28 -4.29 5.39 -2.91
C GLY A 28 -5.07 6.69 -2.76
N GLU A 29 -5.82 7.05 -3.79
CA GLU A 29 -6.67 8.25 -3.81
C GLU A 29 -8.03 8.04 -3.15
N ASP A 30 -8.39 6.78 -2.89
CA ASP A 30 -9.63 6.38 -2.24
C ASP A 30 -9.68 6.79 -0.75
N GLU A 31 -10.89 6.81 -0.22
CA GLU A 31 -11.16 7.25 1.15
C GLU A 31 -10.56 6.30 2.19
N ASP A 32 -10.55 4.99 1.94
CA ASP A 32 -9.99 3.99 2.86
C ASP A 32 -8.47 4.16 3.01
N SER A 33 -7.77 4.34 1.89
CA SER A 33 -6.34 4.67 1.89
C SER A 33 -6.04 5.95 2.67
N LYS A 34 -6.78 7.03 2.42
CA LYS A 34 -6.60 8.31 3.13
C LYS A 34 -6.85 8.14 4.63
N ASN A 35 -7.94 7.48 5.01
CA ASN A 35 -8.30 7.22 6.40
C ASN A 35 -7.24 6.41 7.14
N PHE A 36 -6.61 5.43 6.49
CA PHE A 36 -5.49 4.70 7.06
C PHE A 36 -4.35 5.65 7.48
N PHE A 37 -3.91 6.56 6.59
CA PHE A 37 -2.83 7.49 6.92
C PHE A 37 -3.25 8.58 7.91
N TYR A 38 -4.50 9.07 7.85
CA TYR A 38 -5.04 9.98 8.88
C TYR A 38 -4.98 9.34 10.27
N ASN A 39 -5.40 8.07 10.39
CA ASN A 39 -5.38 7.34 11.65
C ASN A 39 -3.95 7.18 12.16
N LEU A 40 -3.01 6.72 11.32
CA LEU A 40 -1.60 6.60 11.70
C LEU A 40 -1.02 7.91 12.26
N LEU A 41 -1.28 9.03 11.59
CA LEU A 41 -0.78 10.34 12.01
C LEU A 41 -1.45 10.81 13.32
N SER A 42 -2.74 10.55 13.51
CA SER A 42 -3.48 10.93 14.72
C SER A 42 -3.05 10.14 15.97
N GLU A 43 -2.65 8.88 15.77
CA GLU A 43 -2.19 7.97 16.81
C GLU A 43 -0.75 8.27 17.26
N TYR A 44 0.05 8.97 16.43
CA TYR A 44 1.42 9.32 16.76
C TYR A 44 1.52 10.25 17.99
N LYS A 45 2.20 9.79 19.05
CA LYS A 45 2.44 10.55 20.30
C LYS A 45 3.90 10.93 20.53
N GLY A 46 4.76 10.71 19.54
CA GLY A 46 6.19 11.00 19.66
C GLY A 46 6.54 12.47 19.42
N PRO A 47 7.83 12.82 19.49
CA PRO A 47 8.30 14.17 19.21
C PRO A 47 7.99 14.60 17.77
N LEU A 48 7.68 15.89 17.55
CA LEU A 48 7.39 16.46 16.22
C LEU A 48 8.66 16.73 15.41
N ASP A 49 9.48 15.70 15.24
CA ASP A 49 10.65 15.71 14.39
C ASP A 49 10.58 14.62 13.33
N ARG A 50 11.24 14.86 12.20
CA ARG A 50 11.18 13.98 11.03
C ARG A 50 11.71 12.57 11.33
N LYS A 51 12.73 12.43 12.18
CA LYS A 51 13.36 11.12 12.46
C LYS A 51 12.38 10.26 13.25
N SER A 52 11.82 10.79 14.33
CA SER A 52 10.88 10.08 15.19
C SER A 52 9.61 9.68 14.42
N LEU A 53 9.05 10.58 13.61
CA LEU A 53 7.88 10.26 12.78
C LEU A 53 8.21 9.21 11.70
N THR A 54 9.38 9.31 11.05
CA THR A 54 9.81 8.31 10.06
C THR A 54 9.92 6.92 10.68
N THR A 55 10.54 6.80 11.85
CA THR A 55 10.69 5.52 12.55
C THR A 55 9.33 4.92 12.92
N TYR A 56 8.42 5.73 13.42
CA TYR A 56 7.06 5.30 13.76
C TYR A 56 6.29 4.83 12.51
N LEU A 57 6.21 5.66 11.48
CA LEU A 57 5.48 5.34 10.26
C LEU A 57 6.05 4.10 9.57
N ASP A 58 7.38 3.97 9.51
CA ASP A 58 8.02 2.79 8.93
C ASP A 58 7.65 1.50 9.69
N ALA A 59 7.62 1.56 11.02
CA ALA A 59 7.23 0.42 11.85
C ALA A 59 5.75 0.02 11.67
N GLU A 60 4.84 0.99 11.60
CA GLU A 60 3.42 0.71 11.38
C GLU A 60 3.13 0.22 9.96
N MET A 61 3.76 0.82 8.95
CA MET A 61 3.64 0.36 7.56
C MET A 61 4.20 -1.05 7.37
N ALA A 62 5.28 -1.43 8.07
CA ALA A 62 5.81 -2.79 8.03
C ALA A 62 4.80 -3.84 8.51
N LYS A 63 3.98 -3.50 9.51
CA LYS A 63 2.93 -4.37 10.02
C LYS A 63 1.69 -4.40 9.12
N ALA A 64 1.39 -3.29 8.45
CA ALA A 64 0.17 -3.14 7.66
C ALA A 64 0.28 -3.71 6.24
N PHE A 65 1.40 -3.48 5.53
CA PHE A 65 1.61 -3.92 4.15
C PHE A 65 2.18 -5.34 4.09
N ILE A 66 1.30 -6.31 4.33
CA ILE A 66 1.64 -7.74 4.45
C ILE A 66 1.66 -8.41 3.08
N ALA A 67 2.71 -9.19 2.81
CA ALA A 67 2.79 -10.12 1.68
C ALA A 67 3.12 -11.53 2.19
N TYR A 68 2.39 -12.55 1.73
CA TYR A 68 2.66 -13.93 2.16
C TYR A 68 3.97 -14.50 1.62
N LYS A 69 4.44 -14.00 0.48
CA LYS A 69 5.71 -14.40 -0.14
C LYS A 69 6.55 -13.16 -0.43
N LYS A 70 6.78 -12.89 -1.72
CA LYS A 70 7.43 -11.67 -2.19
C LYS A 70 6.40 -10.56 -2.28
N ARG A 71 6.85 -9.31 -2.20
CA ARG A 71 6.03 -8.14 -2.51
C ARG A 71 5.65 -8.11 -4.00
N PRO A 72 4.54 -7.43 -4.36
CA PRO A 72 4.15 -7.29 -5.76
C PRO A 72 5.25 -6.57 -6.56
N ARG A 73 5.42 -7.02 -7.82
CA ARG A 73 6.18 -6.33 -8.85
C ARG A 73 5.18 -5.69 -9.80
N TRP A 74 4.81 -4.45 -9.50
CA TRP A 74 3.89 -3.68 -10.32
C TRP A 74 4.49 -3.42 -11.70
N ILE A 75 3.66 -3.54 -12.74
CA ILE A 75 4.00 -3.06 -14.09
C ILE A 75 3.91 -1.52 -14.09
N GLN A 76 2.89 -0.99 -13.43
CA GLN A 76 2.62 0.45 -13.33
C GLN A 76 2.76 0.94 -11.87
N SER A 77 1.90 1.88 -11.43
CA SER A 77 1.86 2.32 -10.04
C SER A 77 1.44 1.21 -9.09
N GLY A 78 1.93 1.29 -7.86
CA GLY A 78 1.62 0.33 -6.81
C GLY A 78 0.28 0.62 -6.15
N ASP A 79 -0.80 0.20 -6.80
CA ASP A 79 -2.17 0.43 -6.36
C ASP A 79 -2.57 -0.62 -5.33
N TRP A 80 -1.98 -0.55 -4.14
CA TRP A 80 -2.27 -1.50 -3.08
C TRP A 80 -3.70 -1.31 -2.57
N PRO A 81 -4.60 -2.31 -2.69
CA PRO A 81 -6.00 -2.12 -2.37
C PRO A 81 -6.24 -2.11 -0.85
N PHE A 82 -7.27 -1.38 -0.44
CA PHE A 82 -7.72 -1.29 0.95
C PHE A 82 -9.10 -1.94 1.12
N HIS A 83 -9.34 -2.46 2.32
CA HIS A 83 -10.64 -2.98 2.72
C HIS A 83 -10.89 -2.64 4.20
N ASN A 84 -12.01 -1.98 4.49
CA ASN A 84 -12.36 -1.51 5.83
C ASN A 84 -11.24 -0.65 6.45
N GLY A 85 -10.69 0.28 5.66
CA GLY A 85 -9.64 1.20 6.10
C GLY A 85 -8.28 0.55 6.40
N LYS A 86 -8.04 -0.68 5.94
CA LYS A 86 -6.76 -1.39 6.12
C LYS A 86 -6.20 -1.86 4.76
N PRO A 87 -4.88 -1.80 4.55
CA PRO A 87 -4.27 -2.41 3.37
C PRO A 87 -4.58 -3.91 3.34
N MET A 88 -5.00 -4.42 2.18
CA MET A 88 -5.24 -5.85 2.01
C MET A 88 -3.93 -6.63 2.04
N ILE A 89 -4.00 -7.94 2.28
CA ILE A 89 -2.82 -8.83 2.27
C ILE A 89 -2.53 -9.25 0.84
N PHE A 90 -1.30 -9.03 0.38
CA PHE A 90 -0.86 -9.55 -0.91
C PHE A 90 -0.62 -11.05 -0.86
N VAL A 91 -1.36 -11.79 -1.68
CA VAL A 91 -1.31 -13.26 -1.74
C VAL A 91 -0.28 -13.72 -2.76
N GLY A 92 -0.26 -13.11 -3.95
CA GLY A 92 0.65 -13.49 -5.02
C GLY A 92 0.34 -12.77 -6.33
N GLN A 93 1.22 -12.97 -7.31
CA GLN A 93 1.04 -12.47 -8.66
C GLN A 93 1.23 -13.58 -9.70
N ILE A 94 0.53 -13.44 -10.82
CA ILE A 94 0.68 -14.27 -12.01
C ILE A 94 1.05 -13.35 -13.16
N ASP A 95 2.21 -13.59 -13.76
CA ASP A 95 2.73 -12.83 -14.89
C ASP A 95 2.44 -13.63 -16.17
N ILE A 96 1.78 -13.02 -17.15
CA ILE A 96 1.41 -13.59 -18.45
C ILE A 96 2.13 -12.79 -19.54
N PRO A 97 3.06 -13.40 -20.28
CA PRO A 97 3.71 -12.73 -21.42
C PRO A 97 2.71 -12.41 -22.52
N GLY A 98 2.82 -11.24 -23.18
CA GLY A 98 1.88 -10.83 -24.23
C GLY A 98 1.79 -11.80 -25.40
N GLU A 99 2.88 -12.49 -25.73
CA GLU A 99 2.91 -13.48 -26.81
C GLU A 99 2.14 -14.78 -26.50
N VAL A 100 1.65 -14.95 -25.26
CA VAL A 100 0.96 -16.17 -24.80
C VAL A 100 -0.39 -15.79 -24.18
N GLY A 101 -1.50 -16.35 -24.68
CA GLY A 101 -2.80 -16.28 -24.01
C GLY A 101 -3.76 -15.18 -24.46
N GLY A 102 -3.54 -14.58 -25.64
CA GLY A 102 -4.51 -13.68 -26.27
C GLY A 102 -4.50 -12.24 -25.74
N PHE A 103 -3.47 -11.86 -24.98
CA PHE A 103 -3.19 -10.47 -24.64
C PHE A 103 -2.32 -9.83 -25.71
N HIS A 104 -2.39 -8.51 -25.85
CA HIS A 104 -1.51 -7.78 -26.78
C HIS A 104 -0.15 -7.49 -26.15
N ASP A 105 -0.10 -7.38 -24.82
CA ASP A 105 1.08 -6.99 -24.06
C ASP A 105 1.24 -7.83 -22.78
N ASP A 106 2.40 -7.70 -22.13
CA ASP A 106 2.68 -8.34 -20.85
C ASP A 106 1.64 -7.92 -19.80
N THR A 107 0.99 -8.92 -19.21
CA THR A 107 -0.12 -8.76 -18.27
C THR A 107 0.24 -9.38 -16.93
N SER A 108 0.02 -8.66 -15.84
CA SER A 108 0.16 -9.21 -14.48
C SER A 108 -1.15 -9.12 -13.71
N PHE A 109 -1.51 -10.24 -13.08
CA PHE A 109 -2.62 -10.35 -12.13
C PHE A 109 -2.05 -10.32 -10.71
N TYR A 110 -2.59 -9.47 -9.85
CA TYR A 110 -2.20 -9.33 -8.45
C TYR A 110 -3.37 -9.70 -7.55
N LEU A 111 -3.22 -10.75 -6.74
CA LEU A 111 -4.26 -11.23 -5.84
C LEU A 111 -4.06 -10.67 -4.43
N PHE A 112 -5.12 -10.09 -3.90
CA PHE A 112 -5.20 -9.57 -2.55
C PHE A 112 -6.39 -10.17 -1.81
N ARG A 113 -6.22 -10.37 -0.50
CA ARG A 113 -7.33 -10.75 0.39
C ARG A 113 -7.49 -9.75 1.54
N PRO A 114 -8.69 -9.59 2.11
CA PRO A 114 -8.90 -8.81 3.32
C PRO A 114 -8.02 -9.26 4.48
N GLN A 115 -7.71 -8.35 5.41
CA GLN A 115 -7.08 -8.72 6.68
C GLN A 115 -8.07 -9.45 7.58
N GLY A 116 -7.55 -10.32 8.47
CA GLY A 116 -8.37 -11.08 9.42
C GLY A 116 -8.50 -12.57 9.07
N PRO A 117 -9.34 -13.31 9.81
CA PRO A 117 -9.65 -14.70 9.49
C PRO A 117 -10.21 -14.82 8.07
N PHE A 118 -10.15 -16.02 7.48
CA PHE A 118 -10.87 -16.27 6.23
C PHE A 118 -12.37 -16.09 6.50
N SER A 119 -12.92 -15.03 5.94
CA SER A 119 -14.33 -14.68 5.88
C SER A 119 -14.81 -14.81 4.44
N ASP A 120 -16.12 -14.62 4.23
CA ASP A 120 -16.72 -14.49 2.91
C ASP A 120 -16.43 -13.12 2.25
N ASP A 121 -15.53 -12.32 2.84
CA ASP A 121 -15.16 -11.02 2.29
C ASP A 121 -14.40 -11.20 0.96
N GLU A 122 -14.70 -10.34 0.00
CA GLU A 122 -14.23 -10.48 -1.37
C GLU A 122 -12.71 -10.27 -1.48
N CYS A 123 -12.05 -11.20 -2.17
CA CYS A 123 -10.67 -11.00 -2.62
C CYS A 123 -10.65 -10.04 -3.81
N VAL A 124 -9.61 -9.23 -3.90
CA VAL A 124 -9.42 -8.28 -4.99
C VAL A 124 -8.34 -8.80 -5.94
N VAL A 125 -8.64 -8.75 -7.24
CA VAL A 125 -7.66 -8.98 -8.30
C VAL A 125 -7.44 -7.68 -9.05
N ILE A 126 -6.19 -7.21 -9.06
CA ILE A 126 -5.77 -6.08 -9.88
C ILE A 126 -5.11 -6.64 -11.14
N VAL A 127 -5.41 -6.06 -12.29
CA VAL A 127 -4.82 -6.41 -13.58
C VAL A 127 -4.10 -5.20 -14.13
N GLN A 128 -2.82 -5.35 -14.47
CA GLN A 128 -2.05 -4.32 -15.16
C GLN A 128 -1.49 -4.89 -16.47
N GLN A 129 -1.43 -4.05 -17.49
CA GLN A 129 -0.89 -4.34 -18.82
C GLN A 129 0.10 -3.23 -19.20
N TYR A 130 1.12 -3.56 -19.98
CA TYR A 130 2.15 -2.62 -20.42
C TYR A 130 1.87 -2.11 -21.84
#